data_AF-A0A2C5ZHJ4-F1
#
_entry.id   AF-A0A2C5ZHJ4-F1
#
_cell.length_a   1.000
_cell.length_b   1.000
_cell.length_c   1.000
_cell.angle_alpha   90.00
_cell.angle_beta   90.00
_cell.angle_gamma   90.00
#
_symmetry.space_group_name_H-M   'P 1'
#
loop_
_entity.id
_entity.type
_entity.pdbx_description
1 polymer ?
#
loop_
_entity_poly.entity_id
_entity_poly.type
_entity_poly.pdbx_seq_one_letter_code
_entity_poly.pdbx_strand_id
1 'polypeptide(L)'
;MAADGVYDRWLKDAQGWAPESDWDPKEYYEWFLRLRDARSKLKETYVQVDQTLIGEAKKVCEQHDPRKPGQGGAMDFENAAKLFVRYIIAYHFYQRSSFEDLDEKMIVSATQKHLGRIGVGMKDMDVAFMLQKAADKVPLRDAVKASFSEFLKDGENMTPVAMDWRFKVNTYDSTTAAVVAEITGGRKGMLLPKAAEIPAILKKIHENNTSMLPDHEIKTISEVLGTDERVEQFIQFRSDPGLPNLGDNVKKQIECAKSAQEAGKLDDLLNTAAGLEKQYLSWERTIGPAVTAIRRLGKRSAGQDAGRLADYARNHQRKR
;
A
#
# COMPACT_ATOMS: atom_id res chain seq x y z
N MET A 1 -26.23 11.29 -28.75
CA MET A 1 -27.17 10.18 -28.48
C MET A 1 -26.36 8.95 -28.10
N ALA A 2 -26.36 8.59 -26.80
CA ALA A 2 -25.98 7.28 -26.22
C ALA A 2 -25.75 7.37 -24.68
N ALA A 3 -26.57 8.12 -23.95
CA ALA A 3 -26.52 8.16 -22.46
C ALA A 3 -27.88 7.83 -21.81
N ASP A 4 -28.93 7.61 -22.60
CA ASP A 4 -30.30 7.58 -22.09
C ASP A 4 -30.75 6.20 -21.57
N GLY A 5 -30.04 5.13 -21.92
CA GLY A 5 -30.49 3.75 -21.61
C GLY A 5 -30.38 3.32 -20.14
N VAL A 6 -29.56 3.99 -19.31
CA VAL A 6 -29.35 3.59 -17.90
C VAL A 6 -30.43 4.17 -16.97
N TYR A 7 -31.10 5.25 -17.39
CA TYR A 7 -31.97 6.03 -16.52
C TYR A 7 -33.47 5.70 -16.66
N ASP A 8 -33.89 5.07 -17.75
CA ASP A 8 -35.30 4.69 -17.99
C ASP A 8 -35.88 3.76 -16.92
N ARG A 9 -35.06 2.85 -16.36
CA ARG A 9 -35.48 1.94 -15.28
C ARG A 9 -35.92 2.67 -14.00
N TRP A 10 -35.40 3.88 -13.78
CA TRP A 10 -35.55 4.63 -12.53
C TRP A 10 -36.48 5.85 -12.65
N LEU A 11 -36.90 6.20 -13.88
CA LEU A 11 -37.61 7.44 -14.18
C LEU A 11 -39.00 7.24 -14.79
N LYS A 12 -39.42 5.99 -15.07
CA LYS A 12 -40.64 5.64 -15.80
C LYS A 12 -41.94 6.19 -15.19
N ASP A 13 -41.97 6.42 -13.87
CA ASP A 13 -43.17 6.85 -13.13
C ASP A 13 -42.97 8.18 -12.36
N ALA A 14 -41.92 8.96 -12.66
CA ALA A 14 -41.64 10.20 -11.94
C ALA A 14 -42.58 11.34 -12.41
N GLN A 15 -43.48 11.79 -11.54
CA GLN A 15 -44.32 12.97 -11.79
C GLN A 15 -43.46 14.24 -11.93
N GLY A 16 -43.79 15.05 -12.96
CA GLY A 16 -43.20 16.36 -13.20
C GLY A 16 -43.52 17.35 -12.07
N TRP A 17 -42.51 18.10 -11.66
CA TRP A 17 -42.54 18.93 -10.46
C TRP A 17 -42.90 20.40 -10.77
N ALA A 18 -43.60 21.05 -9.83
CA ALA A 18 -44.09 22.43 -9.94
C ALA A 18 -43.08 23.45 -9.37
N PRO A 19 -42.87 24.63 -9.99
CA PRO A 19 -41.74 25.55 -9.74
C PRO A 19 -41.63 26.19 -8.34
N GLU A 20 -42.59 25.94 -7.46
CA GLU A 20 -42.80 26.68 -6.22
C GLU A 20 -42.29 25.94 -4.97
N SER A 21 -41.67 24.76 -5.11
CA SER A 21 -41.13 24.04 -3.94
C SER A 21 -39.60 24.20 -3.78
N ASP A 22 -39.14 24.34 -2.54
CA ASP A 22 -37.89 23.83 -1.98
C ASP A 22 -36.55 23.93 -2.77
N TRP A 23 -35.96 25.13 -2.78
CA TRP A 23 -34.50 25.26 -2.77
C TRP A 23 -34.04 25.95 -1.47
N ASP A 24 -33.41 25.21 -0.55
CA ASP A 24 -32.73 25.78 0.61
C ASP A 24 -31.20 25.80 0.38
N PRO A 25 -30.61 26.97 0.00
CA PRO A 25 -29.16 27.11 -0.14
C PRO A 25 -28.38 26.82 1.13
N LYS A 26 -28.98 27.03 2.30
CA LYS A 26 -28.36 26.75 3.59
C LYS A 26 -28.24 25.25 3.79
N GLU A 27 -29.29 24.48 3.48
CA GLU A 27 -29.27 23.02 3.53
C GLU A 27 -28.21 22.45 2.57
N TYR A 28 -28.12 22.97 1.34
CA TYR A 28 -27.08 22.57 0.39
C TYR A 28 -25.67 22.81 0.95
N TYR A 29 -25.43 24.00 1.51
CA TYR A 29 -24.13 24.34 2.10
C TYR A 29 -23.80 23.48 3.33
N GLU A 30 -24.77 23.17 4.18
CA GLU A 30 -24.59 22.28 5.34
C GLU A 30 -24.15 20.88 4.91
N TRP A 31 -24.79 20.30 3.88
CA TRP A 31 -24.38 19.00 3.35
C TRP A 31 -23.03 19.04 2.63
N PHE A 32 -22.71 20.14 1.94
CA PHE A 32 -21.39 20.34 1.36
C PHE A 32 -20.30 20.41 2.43
N LEU A 33 -20.52 21.13 3.53
CA LEU A 33 -19.59 21.16 4.67
C LEU A 33 -19.44 19.77 5.30
N ARG A 34 -20.52 19.03 5.50
CA ARG A 34 -20.47 17.64 5.99
C ARG A 34 -19.66 16.73 5.07
N LEU A 35 -19.82 16.86 3.75
CA LEU A 35 -19.03 16.10 2.77
C LEU A 35 -17.54 16.46 2.86
N ARG A 36 -17.22 17.76 2.97
CA ARG A 36 -15.85 18.23 3.11
C ARG A 36 -15.20 17.73 4.39
N ASP A 37 -15.92 17.81 5.51
CA ASP A 37 -15.44 17.37 6.82
C ASP A 37 -15.33 15.83 6.90
N ALA A 38 -16.19 15.09 6.20
CA ALA A 38 -16.04 13.65 6.04
C ALA A 38 -14.77 13.32 5.24
N ARG A 39 -14.55 14.01 4.10
CA ARG A 39 -13.35 13.84 3.27
C ARG A 39 -12.05 14.21 3.98
N SER A 40 -12.05 15.25 4.81
CA SER A 40 -10.84 15.66 5.55
C SER A 40 -10.41 14.62 6.59
N LYS A 41 -11.37 13.88 7.16
CA LYS A 41 -11.11 12.83 8.17
C LYS A 41 -10.74 11.47 7.58
N LEU A 42 -11.04 11.22 6.30
CA LEU A 42 -10.80 9.92 5.64
C LEU A 42 -9.38 9.39 5.85
N LYS A 43 -8.37 10.25 5.65
CA LYS A 43 -6.95 9.85 5.77
C LYS A 43 -6.59 9.41 7.19
N GLU A 44 -7.20 10.02 8.21
CA GLU A 44 -7.00 9.62 9.60
C GLU A 44 -7.73 8.31 9.89
N THR A 45 -8.96 8.16 9.38
CA THR A 45 -9.74 6.92 9.51
C THR A 45 -9.05 5.74 8.83
N TYR A 46 -8.45 5.93 7.65
CA TYR A 46 -7.65 4.90 6.97
C TYR A 46 -6.50 4.42 7.86
N VAL A 47 -5.74 5.37 8.44
CA VAL A 47 -4.63 5.05 9.34
C VAL A 47 -5.12 4.27 10.56
N GLN A 48 -6.24 4.68 11.16
CA GLN A 48 -6.81 3.98 12.33
C GLN A 48 -7.25 2.55 12.00
N VAL A 49 -7.97 2.36 10.88
CA VAL A 49 -8.39 1.04 10.41
C VAL A 49 -7.18 0.14 10.15
N ASP A 50 -6.16 0.67 9.48
CA ASP A 50 -4.97 -0.12 9.14
C ASP A 50 -4.09 -0.42 10.34
N GLN A 51 -3.95 0.50 11.29
CA GLN A 51 -3.26 0.23 12.56
C GLN A 51 -4.00 -0.82 13.40
N THR A 52 -5.33 -0.80 13.38
CA THR A 52 -6.14 -1.84 14.04
C THR A 52 -5.88 -3.20 13.40
N LEU A 53 -5.85 -3.27 12.06
CA LEU A 53 -5.55 -4.50 11.34
C LEU A 53 -4.12 -5.00 11.60
N ILE A 54 -3.12 -4.11 11.66
CA ILE A 54 -1.75 -4.45 12.08
C ILE A 54 -1.74 -5.04 13.50
N GLY A 55 -2.50 -4.46 14.42
CA GLY A 55 -2.63 -4.96 15.79
C GLY A 55 -3.21 -6.38 15.85
N GLU A 56 -4.25 -6.67 15.07
CA GLU A 56 -4.82 -8.02 14.99
C GLU A 56 -3.86 -9.01 14.33
N ALA A 57 -3.19 -8.62 13.24
CA ALA A 57 -2.18 -9.45 12.59
C ALA A 57 -0.99 -9.74 13.52
N LYS A 58 -0.58 -8.77 14.35
CA LYS A 58 0.47 -8.96 15.36
C LYS A 58 0.09 -10.01 16.39
N LYS A 59 -1.15 -9.99 16.89
CA LYS A 59 -1.63 -11.03 17.83
C LYS A 59 -1.59 -12.42 17.20
N VAL A 60 -1.94 -12.54 15.92
CA VAL A 60 -1.81 -13.81 15.18
C VAL A 60 -0.35 -14.25 15.13
N CYS A 61 0.56 -13.35 14.77
CA CYS A 61 2.00 -13.63 14.75
C CYS A 61 2.55 -14.07 16.13
N GLU A 62 2.11 -13.43 17.21
CA GLU A 62 2.50 -13.77 18.58
C GLU A 62 1.98 -15.15 19.03
N GLN A 63 0.73 -15.48 18.69
CA GLN A 63 0.11 -16.77 19.02
C GLN A 63 0.75 -17.94 18.25
N HIS A 64 1.30 -17.66 17.08
CA HIS A 64 1.93 -18.64 16.20
C HIS A 64 3.44 -18.43 16.10
N ASP A 65 4.07 -17.99 17.20
CA ASP A 65 5.51 -17.90 17.32
C ASP A 65 6.16 -19.27 17.01
N PRO A 66 7.01 -19.37 15.97
CA PRO A 66 7.61 -20.65 15.58
C PRO A 66 8.67 -21.16 16.58
N ARG A 67 9.05 -20.36 17.58
CA ARG A 67 10.07 -20.73 18.56
C ARG A 67 9.51 -21.62 19.66
N LYS A 68 10.37 -22.48 20.21
CA LYS A 68 10.05 -23.19 21.47
C LYS A 68 10.01 -22.19 22.63
N PRO A 69 9.10 -22.32 23.60
CA PRO A 69 9.07 -21.48 24.79
C PRO A 69 10.45 -21.41 25.46
N GLY A 70 10.98 -20.19 25.64
CA GLY A 70 12.28 -19.95 26.27
C GLY A 70 13.51 -20.10 25.36
N GLN A 71 13.35 -20.32 24.04
CA GLN A 71 14.47 -20.38 23.10
C GLN A 71 14.45 -19.21 22.08
N GLY A 72 15.60 -18.54 21.91
CA GLY A 72 15.85 -17.58 20.83
C GLY A 72 15.88 -16.10 21.26
N GLY A 73 16.50 -15.26 20.42
CA GLY A 73 16.47 -13.79 20.56
C GLY A 73 15.11 -13.20 20.21
N ALA A 74 14.89 -11.91 20.49
CA ALA A 74 13.60 -11.23 20.24
C ALA A 74 13.13 -11.38 18.78
N MET A 75 11.85 -11.77 18.61
CA MET A 75 11.14 -11.80 17.33
C MET A 75 10.53 -10.44 17.02
N ASP A 76 10.32 -10.20 15.73
CA ASP A 76 9.78 -8.96 15.21
C ASP A 76 8.35 -9.16 14.71
N PHE A 77 7.44 -9.46 15.65
CA PHE A 77 6.05 -9.78 15.34
C PHE A 77 5.30 -8.64 14.66
N GLU A 78 5.62 -7.40 15.03
CA GLU A 78 4.98 -6.23 14.43
C GLU A 78 5.36 -6.09 12.96
N ASN A 79 6.65 -6.16 12.61
CA ASN A 79 7.02 -6.05 11.20
C ASN A 79 6.62 -7.30 10.39
N ALA A 80 6.60 -8.49 11.00
CA ALA A 80 5.99 -9.66 10.37
C ALA A 80 4.50 -9.42 10.06
N ALA A 81 3.73 -8.85 11.00
CA ALA A 81 2.33 -8.48 10.80
C ALA A 81 2.15 -7.47 9.65
N LYS A 82 3.06 -6.49 9.55
CA LYS A 82 3.06 -5.49 8.47
C LYS A 82 3.21 -6.11 7.07
N LEU A 83 3.98 -7.19 6.93
CA LEU A 83 4.12 -7.92 5.65
C LEU A 83 2.81 -8.58 5.20
N PHE A 84 1.98 -9.07 6.13
CA PHE A 84 0.66 -9.60 5.80
C PHE A 84 -0.29 -8.50 5.33
N VAL A 85 -0.37 -7.43 6.11
CA VAL A 85 -1.43 -6.44 5.92
C VAL A 85 -1.19 -5.54 4.71
N ARG A 86 0.06 -5.35 4.24
CA ARG A 86 0.36 -4.44 3.14
C ARG A 86 -0.40 -4.76 1.85
N TYR A 87 -0.57 -6.05 1.51
CA TYR A 87 -1.34 -6.48 0.35
C TYR A 87 -2.84 -6.23 0.53
N ILE A 88 -3.37 -6.47 1.73
CA ILE A 88 -4.77 -6.20 2.09
C ILE A 88 -5.06 -4.71 1.95
N ILE A 89 -4.20 -3.86 2.52
CA ILE A 89 -4.33 -2.40 2.49
C ILE A 89 -4.23 -1.88 1.06
N ALA A 90 -3.25 -2.34 0.27
CA ALA A 90 -3.08 -1.94 -1.12
C ALA A 90 -4.32 -2.30 -1.96
N TYR A 91 -4.89 -3.49 -1.76
CA TYR A 91 -6.12 -3.90 -2.45
C TYR A 91 -7.31 -2.98 -2.09
N HIS A 92 -7.53 -2.72 -0.80
CA HIS A 92 -8.64 -1.85 -0.38
C HIS A 92 -8.45 -0.39 -0.79
N PHE A 93 -7.21 0.05 -1.03
CA PHE A 93 -6.93 1.42 -1.44
C PHE A 93 -7.60 1.81 -2.76
N TYR A 94 -7.88 0.85 -3.65
CA TYR A 94 -8.67 1.09 -4.86
C TYR A 94 -10.09 1.59 -4.57
N GLN A 95 -10.75 1.04 -3.55
CA GLN A 95 -12.06 1.53 -3.12
C GLN A 95 -11.92 2.89 -2.43
N ARG A 96 -10.88 3.06 -1.62
CA ARG A 96 -10.60 4.30 -0.89
C ARG A 96 -10.32 5.49 -1.81
N SER A 97 -9.63 5.27 -2.94
CA SER A 97 -9.35 6.32 -3.93
C SER A 97 -10.62 6.87 -4.57
N SER A 98 -11.70 6.08 -4.65
CA SER A 98 -13.01 6.56 -5.13
C SER A 98 -13.66 7.59 -4.20
N PHE A 99 -13.32 7.60 -2.90
CA PHE A 99 -13.82 8.62 -1.97
C PHE A 99 -13.15 9.99 -2.17
N GLU A 100 -11.89 9.95 -2.60
CA GLU A 100 -11.01 11.12 -2.77
C GLU A 100 -11.05 11.72 -4.18
N ASP A 101 -11.70 11.06 -5.16
CA ASP A 101 -11.75 11.50 -6.56
C ASP A 101 -10.34 11.72 -7.15
N LEU A 102 -9.43 10.79 -6.83
CA LEU A 102 -8.04 10.85 -7.27
C LEU A 102 -7.94 10.47 -8.75
N ASP A 103 -7.11 11.22 -9.48
CA ASP A 103 -6.70 10.86 -10.83
C ASP A 103 -5.98 9.50 -10.81
N GLU A 104 -6.30 8.59 -11.75
CA GLU A 104 -5.81 7.21 -11.74
C GLU A 104 -4.27 7.14 -11.71
N LYS A 105 -3.61 8.07 -12.42
CA LYS A 105 -2.15 8.20 -12.46
C LYS A 105 -1.51 8.49 -11.09
N MET A 106 -2.29 8.96 -10.13
CA MET A 106 -1.84 9.32 -8.78
C MET A 106 -2.12 8.22 -7.75
N ILE A 107 -2.93 7.21 -8.07
CA ILE A 107 -3.40 6.22 -7.08
C ILE A 107 -2.23 5.39 -6.53
N VAL A 108 -1.29 4.97 -7.38
CA VAL A 108 -0.08 4.23 -6.94
C VAL A 108 0.72 5.07 -5.93
N SER A 109 1.05 6.32 -6.29
CA SER A 109 1.81 7.21 -5.41
C SER A 109 1.06 7.52 -4.10
N ALA A 110 -0.26 7.73 -4.16
CA ALA A 110 -1.08 7.94 -2.97
C ALA A 110 -1.10 6.71 -2.05
N THR A 111 -1.22 5.52 -2.63
CA THR A 111 -1.17 4.24 -1.91
C THR A 111 0.19 4.08 -1.24
N GLN A 112 1.29 4.32 -1.95
CA GLN A 112 2.64 4.24 -1.38
C GLN A 112 2.86 5.23 -0.24
N LYS A 113 2.42 6.47 -0.41
CA LYS A 113 2.52 7.49 0.65
C LYS A 113 1.75 7.05 1.91
N HIS A 114 0.59 6.43 1.73
CA HIS A 114 -0.19 5.88 2.83
C HIS A 114 0.53 4.68 3.49
N LEU A 115 0.94 3.69 2.71
CA LEU A 115 1.68 2.52 3.20
C LEU A 115 2.96 2.93 3.95
N GLY A 116 3.72 3.89 3.41
CA GLY A 116 4.91 4.44 4.05
C GLY A 116 4.61 5.16 5.39
N ARG A 117 3.49 5.88 5.47
CA ARG A 117 3.07 6.58 6.71
C ARG A 117 2.82 5.61 7.87
N ILE A 118 2.35 4.39 7.58
CA ILE A 118 2.08 3.36 8.60
C ILE A 118 3.19 2.30 8.68
N GLY A 119 4.30 2.50 7.97
CA GLY A 119 5.48 1.64 8.00
C GLY A 119 5.31 0.29 7.30
N VAL A 120 4.39 0.16 6.35
CA VAL A 120 4.09 -1.10 5.62
C VAL A 120 4.44 -0.98 4.13
N GLY A 121 5.61 -0.42 3.85
CA GLY A 121 6.06 -0.13 2.49
C GLY A 121 5.93 -1.31 1.53
N MET A 122 5.69 -1.00 0.25
CA MET A 122 5.60 -1.98 -0.82
C MET A 122 6.12 -1.37 -2.13
N LYS A 123 6.63 -2.21 -3.04
CA LYS A 123 7.15 -1.77 -4.35
C LYS A 123 6.02 -1.24 -5.22
N ASP A 124 6.33 -0.28 -6.09
CA ASP A 124 5.37 0.34 -7.01
C ASP A 124 4.62 -0.70 -7.85
N MET A 125 5.35 -1.69 -8.35
CA MET A 125 4.80 -2.77 -9.19
C MET A 125 3.82 -3.65 -8.41
N ASP A 126 4.14 -3.99 -7.16
CA ASP A 126 3.25 -4.77 -6.29
C ASP A 126 1.99 -3.96 -5.93
N VAL A 127 2.14 -2.64 -5.72
CA VAL A 127 1.02 -1.74 -5.45
C VAL A 127 0.09 -1.71 -6.66
N ALA A 128 0.66 -1.46 -7.84
CA ALA A 128 -0.09 -1.45 -9.10
C ALA A 128 -0.80 -2.79 -9.34
N PHE A 129 -0.12 -3.91 -9.07
CA PHE A 129 -0.71 -5.24 -9.20
C PHE A 129 -1.93 -5.42 -8.29
N MET A 130 -1.83 -5.07 -7.00
CA MET A 130 -2.96 -5.19 -6.07
C MET A 130 -4.13 -4.28 -6.43
N LEU A 131 -3.85 -3.05 -6.87
CA LEU A 131 -4.87 -2.12 -7.36
C LEU A 131 -5.57 -2.67 -8.61
N GLN A 132 -4.82 -3.25 -9.55
CA GLN A 132 -5.38 -3.89 -10.74
C GLN A 132 -6.28 -5.07 -10.39
N LYS A 133 -5.86 -5.94 -9.45
CA LYS A 133 -6.71 -7.05 -8.98
C LYS A 133 -8.03 -6.57 -8.41
N ALA A 134 -8.02 -5.47 -7.67
CA ALA A 134 -9.24 -4.86 -7.14
C ALA A 134 -10.13 -4.27 -8.25
N ALA A 135 -9.54 -3.60 -9.24
CA ALA A 135 -10.24 -3.07 -10.42
C ALA A 135 -10.90 -4.17 -11.26
N ASP A 136 -10.18 -5.29 -11.44
CA ASP A 136 -10.64 -6.49 -12.15
C ASP A 136 -11.66 -7.33 -11.34
N LYS A 137 -12.00 -6.89 -10.12
CA LYS A 137 -12.95 -7.55 -9.21
C LYS A 137 -12.54 -8.98 -8.84
N VAL A 138 -11.24 -9.27 -8.85
CA VAL A 138 -10.72 -10.53 -8.30
C VAL A 138 -11.02 -10.56 -6.80
N PRO A 139 -11.63 -11.61 -6.24
CA PRO A 139 -11.95 -11.64 -4.81
C PRO A 139 -10.72 -11.33 -3.95
N LEU A 140 -10.88 -10.45 -2.95
CA LEU A 140 -9.80 -10.00 -2.04
C LEU A 140 -8.97 -11.19 -1.52
N ARG A 141 -9.65 -12.27 -1.11
CA ARG A 141 -9.00 -13.49 -0.60
C ARG A 141 -8.04 -14.10 -1.61
N ASP A 142 -8.47 -14.23 -2.86
CA ASP A 142 -7.68 -14.88 -3.91
C ASP A 142 -6.50 -14.00 -4.31
N ALA A 143 -6.73 -12.69 -4.44
CA ALA A 143 -5.69 -11.72 -4.75
C ALA A 143 -4.59 -11.69 -3.67
N VAL A 144 -4.99 -11.58 -2.40
CA VAL A 144 -4.02 -11.50 -1.29
C VAL A 144 -3.29 -12.83 -1.09
N LYS A 145 -3.98 -13.97 -1.13
CA LYS A 145 -3.33 -15.28 -0.96
C LYS A 145 -2.29 -15.55 -2.04
N ALA A 146 -2.58 -15.21 -3.30
CA ALA A 146 -1.64 -15.39 -4.40
C ALA A 146 -0.39 -14.53 -4.18
N SER A 147 -0.55 -13.21 -4.02
CA SER A 147 0.58 -12.29 -3.86
C SER A 147 1.41 -12.59 -2.61
N PHE A 148 0.76 -12.97 -1.51
CA PHE A 148 1.44 -13.29 -0.27
C PHE A 148 2.25 -14.60 -0.35
N SER A 149 1.71 -15.62 -1.04
CA SER A 149 2.43 -16.88 -1.23
C SER A 149 3.65 -16.72 -2.13
N GLU A 150 3.53 -15.91 -3.19
CA GLU A 150 4.65 -15.54 -4.05
C GLU A 150 5.73 -14.77 -3.27
N PHE A 151 5.33 -13.79 -2.49
CA PHE A 151 6.24 -13.03 -1.63
C PHE A 151 6.99 -13.93 -0.62
N LEU A 152 6.32 -14.89 0.01
CA LEU A 152 6.99 -15.78 0.95
C LEU A 152 7.99 -16.71 0.25
N LYS A 153 7.65 -17.19 -0.95
CA LYS A 153 8.59 -17.98 -1.77
C LYS A 153 9.82 -17.16 -2.14
N ASP A 154 9.64 -15.91 -2.55
CA ASP A 154 10.74 -14.99 -2.80
C ASP A 154 11.55 -14.70 -1.53
N GLY A 155 10.86 -14.55 -0.40
CA GLY A 155 11.40 -14.45 0.96
C GLY A 155 12.38 -15.54 1.31
N GLU A 156 11.98 -16.79 1.09
CA GLU A 156 12.83 -17.96 1.33
C GLU A 156 14.09 -17.94 0.46
N ASN A 157 13.95 -17.51 -0.80
CA ASN A 157 15.07 -17.43 -1.74
C ASN A 157 16.05 -16.29 -1.40
N MET A 158 15.55 -15.13 -0.94
CA MET A 158 16.39 -13.98 -0.61
C MET A 158 17.03 -14.05 0.79
N THR A 159 16.43 -14.82 1.72
CA THR A 159 16.91 -14.92 3.11
C THR A 159 18.38 -15.37 3.23
N PRO A 160 18.87 -16.39 2.51
CA PRO A 160 20.27 -16.78 2.54
C PRO A 160 21.24 -15.64 2.16
N VAL A 161 20.90 -14.87 1.12
CA VAL A 161 21.73 -13.74 0.68
C VAL A 161 21.69 -12.61 1.71
N ALA A 162 20.52 -12.33 2.28
CA ALA A 162 20.38 -11.32 3.33
C ALA A 162 21.19 -11.68 4.60
N MET A 163 21.18 -12.95 4.98
CA MET A 163 21.97 -13.47 6.10
C MET A 163 23.48 -13.41 5.81
N ASP A 164 23.90 -13.86 4.63
CA ASP A 164 25.30 -13.78 4.22
C ASP A 164 25.79 -12.33 4.19
N TRP A 165 24.98 -11.40 3.68
CA TRP A 165 25.27 -9.97 3.74
C TRP A 165 25.45 -9.48 5.18
N ARG A 166 24.49 -9.80 6.06
CA ARG A 166 24.50 -9.36 7.46
C ARG A 166 25.73 -9.85 8.24
N PHE A 167 26.13 -11.11 8.04
CA PHE A 167 27.14 -11.77 8.87
C PHE A 167 28.54 -11.83 8.24
N LYS A 168 28.65 -11.79 6.91
CA LYS A 168 29.95 -11.82 6.22
C LYS A 168 30.43 -10.44 5.80
N VAL A 169 29.52 -9.58 5.35
CA VAL A 169 29.88 -8.23 4.85
C VAL A 169 29.81 -7.19 5.97
N ASN A 170 28.75 -7.21 6.79
CA ASN A 170 28.56 -6.31 7.95
C ASN A 170 28.79 -4.81 7.65
N THR A 171 28.44 -4.37 6.45
CA THR A 171 28.55 -2.96 6.07
C THR A 171 27.44 -2.11 6.70
N TYR A 172 27.77 -0.88 7.10
CA TYR A 172 26.78 0.13 7.49
C TYR A 172 25.73 0.36 6.39
N ASP A 173 24.56 0.88 6.77
CA ASP A 173 23.44 1.10 5.84
C ASP A 173 23.80 2.01 4.65
N SER A 174 24.70 2.97 4.84
CA SER A 174 25.19 3.89 3.78
C SER A 174 25.98 3.17 2.69
N THR A 175 26.91 2.28 3.05
CA THR A 175 27.68 1.48 2.08
C THR A 175 26.76 0.54 1.32
N THR A 176 25.80 -0.10 2.02
CA THR A 176 24.81 -0.97 1.37
C THR A 176 23.95 -0.19 0.36
N ALA A 177 23.52 1.02 0.70
CA ALA A 177 22.74 1.87 -0.20
C ALA A 177 23.53 2.27 -1.46
N ALA A 178 24.82 2.60 -1.32
CA ALA A 178 25.67 2.92 -2.46
C ALA A 178 25.92 1.72 -3.37
N VAL A 179 26.16 0.53 -2.81
CA VAL A 179 26.30 -0.70 -3.60
C VAL A 179 25.02 -0.98 -4.41
N VAL A 180 23.85 -0.86 -3.77
CA VAL A 180 22.56 -1.03 -4.46
C VAL A 180 22.37 0.02 -5.57
N ALA A 181 22.74 1.27 -5.31
CA ALA A 181 22.62 2.35 -6.28
C ALA A 181 23.50 2.11 -7.51
N GLU A 182 24.75 1.68 -7.32
CA GLU A 182 25.68 1.42 -8.42
C GLU A 182 25.32 0.17 -9.23
N ILE A 183 24.92 -0.93 -8.57
CA ILE A 183 24.43 -2.11 -9.27
C ILE A 183 23.16 -1.77 -10.09
N THR A 184 22.26 -0.95 -9.53
CA THR A 184 21.04 -0.51 -10.23
C THR A 184 21.35 0.47 -11.36
N GLY A 185 22.32 1.37 -11.16
CA GLY A 185 22.78 2.32 -12.18
C GLY A 185 23.53 1.65 -13.34
N GLY A 186 24.16 0.50 -13.09
CA GLY A 186 24.82 -0.34 -14.09
C GLY A 186 23.88 -1.15 -14.98
N ARG A 187 22.56 -1.04 -14.82
CA ARG A 187 21.58 -1.80 -15.62
C ARG A 187 21.69 -1.51 -17.11
N LYS A 188 21.53 -2.55 -17.93
CA LYS A 188 21.41 -2.45 -19.39
C LYS A 188 19.97 -2.75 -19.78
N GLY A 189 19.17 -1.70 -19.94
CA GLY A 189 17.71 -1.83 -20.06
C GLY A 189 17.10 -2.33 -18.74
N MET A 190 16.38 -3.46 -18.78
CA MET A 190 15.76 -4.06 -17.59
C MET A 190 16.68 -5.04 -16.84
N LEU A 191 17.85 -5.37 -17.39
CA LEU A 191 18.73 -6.40 -16.84
C LEU A 191 19.76 -5.82 -15.86
N LEU A 192 19.91 -6.47 -14.71
CA LEU A 192 20.97 -6.18 -13.74
C LEU A 192 22.35 -6.60 -14.28
N PRO A 193 23.44 -5.97 -13.80
CA PRO A 193 24.80 -6.44 -14.05
C PRO A 193 24.99 -7.90 -13.64
N LYS A 194 25.81 -8.64 -14.38
CA LYS A 194 26.15 -10.02 -14.03
C LYS A 194 27.09 -10.07 -12.82
N ALA A 195 27.13 -11.20 -12.11
CA ALA A 195 28.02 -11.43 -10.99
C ALA A 195 29.51 -11.17 -11.34
N ALA A 196 29.92 -11.51 -12.56
CA ALA A 196 31.27 -11.25 -13.05
C ALA A 196 31.62 -9.75 -13.19
N GLU A 197 30.62 -8.87 -13.32
CA GLU A 197 30.78 -7.42 -13.42
C GLU A 197 30.85 -6.75 -12.03
N ILE A 198 30.40 -7.43 -10.96
CA ILE A 198 30.31 -6.88 -9.59
C ILE A 198 31.66 -6.39 -9.04
N PRO A 199 32.79 -7.13 -9.13
CA PRO A 199 34.06 -6.66 -8.60
C PRO A 199 34.50 -5.31 -9.20
N ALA A 200 34.25 -5.11 -10.50
CA ALA A 200 34.59 -3.86 -11.18
C ALA A 200 33.69 -2.70 -10.73
N ILE A 201 32.41 -2.97 -10.44
CA ILE A 201 31.48 -1.97 -9.88
C ILE A 201 31.92 -1.55 -8.48
N LEU A 202 32.23 -2.52 -7.61
CA LEU A 202 32.69 -2.25 -6.25
C LEU A 202 34.01 -1.47 -6.22
N LYS A 203 34.92 -1.76 -7.14
CA LYS A 203 36.18 -1.02 -7.26
C LYS A 203 35.95 0.45 -7.59
N LYS A 204 34.98 0.78 -8.45
CA LYS A 204 34.60 2.17 -8.73
C LYS A 204 34.08 2.89 -7.48
N ILE A 205 33.30 2.21 -6.64
CA ILE A 205 32.83 2.75 -5.36
C ILE A 205 34.01 3.09 -4.46
N HIS A 206 34.97 2.16 -4.34
CA HIS A 206 36.18 2.37 -3.56
C HIS A 206 37.03 3.54 -4.10
N GLU A 207 37.23 3.61 -5.42
CA GLU A 207 37.98 4.70 -6.06
C GLU A 207 37.32 6.07 -5.84
N ASN A 208 35.99 6.13 -5.81
CA ASN A 208 35.24 7.36 -5.54
C ASN A 208 35.19 7.73 -4.05
N ASN A 209 35.24 6.75 -3.14
CA ASN A 209 35.29 6.97 -1.70
C ASN A 209 35.91 5.77 -0.97
N THR A 210 37.22 5.80 -0.77
CA THR A 210 38.00 4.70 -0.20
C THR A 210 37.60 4.34 1.24
N SER A 211 37.06 5.29 2.01
CA SER A 211 36.60 5.06 3.38
C SER A 211 35.24 4.36 3.46
N MET A 212 34.45 4.38 2.37
CA MET A 212 33.10 3.82 2.36
C MET A 212 33.09 2.33 2.06
N LEU A 213 34.07 1.83 1.28
CA LEU A 213 34.17 0.43 0.92
C LEU A 213 35.65 -0.01 0.88
N PRO A 214 36.22 -0.47 1.99
CA PRO A 214 37.59 -0.99 2.03
C PRO A 214 37.83 -2.16 1.05
N ASP A 215 39.06 -2.31 0.55
CA ASP A 215 39.42 -3.38 -0.40
C ASP A 215 39.09 -4.79 0.07
N HIS A 216 39.23 -5.06 1.38
CA HIS A 216 38.89 -6.37 1.94
C HIS A 216 37.39 -6.69 1.87
N GLU A 217 36.53 -5.67 1.88
CA GLU A 217 35.08 -5.83 1.72
C GLU A 217 34.70 -6.11 0.26
N ILE A 218 35.46 -5.59 -0.72
CA ILE A 218 35.21 -5.86 -2.16
C ILE A 218 35.23 -7.36 -2.44
N LYS A 219 36.24 -8.07 -1.91
CA LYS A 219 36.35 -9.53 -2.08
C LYS A 219 35.16 -10.25 -1.46
N THR A 220 34.85 -9.93 -0.20
CA THR A 220 33.75 -10.59 0.54
C THR A 220 32.39 -10.34 -0.11
N ILE A 221 32.12 -9.11 -0.58
CA ILE A 221 30.89 -8.78 -1.29
C ILE A 221 30.82 -9.55 -2.62
N SER A 222 31.93 -9.63 -3.36
CA SER A 222 31.98 -10.38 -4.62
C SER A 222 31.70 -11.87 -4.41
N GLU A 223 32.15 -12.45 -3.29
CA GLU A 223 31.83 -13.83 -2.90
C GLU A 223 30.35 -13.98 -2.51
N VAL A 224 29.80 -13.03 -1.75
CA VAL A 224 28.38 -13.04 -1.35
C VAL A 224 27.44 -12.84 -2.54
N LEU A 225 27.86 -12.10 -3.58
CA LEU A 225 27.09 -11.86 -4.80
C LEU A 225 27.60 -12.69 -6.00
N GLY A 226 28.23 -13.84 -5.73
CA GLY A 226 29.00 -14.60 -6.73
C GLY A 226 28.19 -15.28 -7.85
N THR A 227 26.86 -15.14 -7.90
CA THR A 227 26.02 -15.63 -9.00
C THR A 227 24.99 -14.58 -9.41
N ASP A 228 24.54 -14.62 -10.67
CA ASP A 228 23.56 -13.67 -11.21
C ASP A 228 22.26 -13.69 -10.38
N GLU A 229 21.84 -14.88 -9.92
CA GLU A 229 20.67 -15.06 -9.06
C GLU A 229 20.85 -14.38 -7.70
N ARG A 230 22.06 -14.42 -7.12
CA ARG A 230 22.33 -13.78 -5.82
C ARG A 230 22.38 -12.26 -5.94
N VAL A 231 22.82 -11.73 -7.09
CA VAL A 231 22.72 -10.30 -7.40
C VAL A 231 21.26 -9.89 -7.48
N GLU A 232 20.43 -10.65 -8.19
CA GLU A 232 18.99 -10.38 -8.30
C GLU A 232 18.29 -10.42 -6.94
N GLN A 233 18.50 -11.49 -6.16
CA GLN A 233 17.96 -11.64 -4.82
C GLN A 233 18.39 -10.49 -3.89
N PHE A 234 19.66 -10.08 -3.95
CA PHE A 234 20.18 -8.96 -3.17
C PHE A 234 19.44 -7.66 -3.49
N ILE A 235 19.35 -7.31 -4.78
CA ILE A 235 18.64 -6.10 -5.20
C ILE A 235 17.15 -6.21 -4.89
N GLN A 236 16.55 -7.39 -5.03
CA GLN A 236 15.14 -7.62 -4.73
C GLN A 236 14.80 -7.32 -3.27
N PHE A 237 15.56 -7.84 -2.31
CA PHE A 237 15.26 -7.59 -0.89
C PHE A 237 15.64 -6.18 -0.45
N ARG A 238 16.72 -5.61 -1.00
CA ARG A 238 17.14 -4.22 -0.69
C ARG A 238 16.25 -3.15 -1.29
N SER A 239 15.49 -3.48 -2.34
CA SER A 239 14.55 -2.57 -2.98
C SER A 239 13.12 -2.65 -2.43
N ASP A 240 12.83 -3.59 -1.53
CA ASP A 240 11.51 -3.66 -0.89
C ASP A 240 11.48 -2.72 0.34
N PRO A 241 10.70 -1.63 0.31
CA PRO A 241 10.63 -0.68 1.42
C PRO A 241 9.87 -1.23 2.65
N GLY A 242 9.24 -2.40 2.54
CA GLY A 242 8.59 -3.10 3.66
C GLY A 242 9.50 -4.06 4.40
N LEU A 243 10.72 -4.32 3.90
CA LEU A 243 11.69 -5.21 4.55
C LEU A 243 12.71 -4.43 5.38
N PRO A 244 13.18 -5.00 6.51
CA PRO A 244 14.21 -4.38 7.33
C PRO A 244 15.56 -4.44 6.63
N ASN A 245 16.43 -3.48 6.97
CA ASN A 245 17.79 -3.44 6.44
C ASN A 245 18.66 -4.61 6.91
N LEU A 246 18.36 -5.19 8.08
CA LEU A 246 19.15 -6.26 8.69
C LEU A 246 18.63 -7.64 8.28
N GLY A 247 19.50 -8.45 7.67
CA GLY A 247 19.12 -9.77 7.15
C GLY A 247 18.61 -10.77 8.18
N ASP A 248 19.05 -10.67 9.44
CA ASP A 248 18.51 -11.51 10.53
C ASP A 248 17.07 -11.14 10.90
N ASN A 249 16.68 -9.86 10.75
CA ASN A 249 15.29 -9.46 10.89
C ASN A 249 14.45 -9.89 9.70
N VAL A 250 14.98 -9.86 8.48
CA VAL A 250 14.31 -10.43 7.28
C VAL A 250 13.97 -11.90 7.55
N LYS A 251 14.96 -12.70 7.97
CA LYS A 251 14.76 -14.12 8.28
C LYS A 251 13.63 -14.33 9.31
N LYS A 252 13.69 -13.63 10.45
CA LYS A 252 12.69 -13.75 11.52
C LYS A 252 11.29 -13.38 11.04
N GLN A 253 11.17 -12.33 10.24
CA GLN A 253 9.89 -11.87 9.71
C GLN A 253 9.30 -12.90 8.73
N ILE A 254 10.10 -13.44 7.81
CA ILE A 254 9.65 -14.47 6.85
C ILE A 254 9.26 -15.76 7.59
N GLU A 255 10.04 -16.22 8.57
CA GLU A 255 9.71 -17.41 9.37
C GLU A 255 8.40 -17.24 10.14
N CYS A 256 8.20 -16.07 10.77
CA CYS A 256 6.96 -15.76 11.47
C CYS A 256 5.76 -15.68 10.53
N ALA A 257 5.94 -15.01 9.38
CA ALA A 257 4.92 -14.86 8.36
C ALA A 257 4.52 -16.21 7.73
N LYS A 258 5.48 -17.10 7.54
CA LYS A 258 5.19 -18.47 7.08
C LYS A 258 4.41 -19.27 8.12
N SER A 259 4.83 -19.24 9.39
CA SER A 259 4.13 -19.93 10.49
C SER A 259 2.66 -19.48 10.60
N ALA A 260 2.42 -18.17 10.57
CA ALA A 260 1.06 -17.63 10.62
C ALA A 260 0.23 -17.94 9.35
N GLN A 261 0.86 -18.08 8.18
CA GLN A 261 0.17 -18.56 6.98
C GLN A 261 -0.24 -20.03 7.10
N GLU A 262 0.67 -20.90 7.55
CA GLU A 262 0.45 -22.34 7.72
C GLU A 262 -0.60 -22.64 8.78
N ALA A 263 -0.74 -21.77 9.79
CA ALA A 263 -1.81 -21.83 10.78
C ALA A 263 -3.22 -21.56 10.21
N GLY A 264 -3.35 -21.17 8.94
CA GLY A 264 -4.65 -20.93 8.28
C GLY A 264 -5.35 -19.65 8.73
N LYS A 265 -4.65 -18.74 9.42
CA LYS A 265 -5.24 -17.53 10.03
C LYS A 265 -5.37 -16.33 9.09
N LEU A 266 -4.86 -16.45 7.87
CA LEU A 266 -4.99 -15.39 6.87
C LEU A 266 -6.47 -15.10 6.52
N ASP A 267 -7.33 -16.11 6.47
CA ASP A 267 -8.76 -15.91 6.16
C ASP A 267 -9.49 -15.11 7.25
N ASP A 268 -9.13 -15.32 8.52
CA ASP A 268 -9.69 -14.58 9.66
C ASP A 268 -9.27 -13.10 9.59
N LEU A 269 -8.01 -12.82 9.24
CA LEU A 269 -7.51 -11.46 9.04
C LEU A 269 -8.19 -10.77 7.85
N LEU A 270 -8.42 -11.47 6.74
CA LEU A 270 -9.12 -10.93 5.57
C LEU A 270 -10.58 -10.59 5.89
N ASN A 271 -11.27 -11.45 6.64
CA ASN A 271 -12.64 -11.17 7.11
C ASN A 271 -12.67 -9.97 8.06
N THR A 272 -11.68 -9.86 8.95
CA THR A 272 -11.52 -8.72 9.87
C THR A 272 -11.31 -7.42 9.10
N ALA A 273 -10.41 -7.42 8.10
CA ALA A 273 -10.16 -6.27 7.24
C ALA A 273 -11.43 -5.83 6.50
N ALA A 274 -12.13 -6.76 5.85
CA ALA A 274 -13.40 -6.47 5.16
C ALA A 274 -14.48 -5.93 6.11
N GLY A 275 -14.53 -6.43 7.34
CA GLY A 275 -15.42 -5.96 8.40
C GLY A 275 -15.12 -4.52 8.81
N LEU A 276 -13.85 -4.20 9.09
CA LEU A 276 -13.40 -2.85 9.43
C LEU A 276 -13.68 -1.86 8.30
N GLU A 277 -13.36 -2.23 7.06
CA GLU A 277 -13.67 -1.44 5.86
C GLU A 277 -15.17 -1.15 5.75
N LYS A 278 -16.01 -2.18 5.85
CA LYS A 278 -17.46 -1.99 5.79
C LYS A 278 -17.98 -1.09 6.92
N GLN A 279 -17.43 -1.25 8.12
CA GLN A 279 -17.90 -0.53 9.30
C GLN A 279 -17.55 0.96 9.26
N TYR A 280 -16.31 1.29 8.87
CA TYR A 280 -15.74 2.63 9.01
C TYR A 280 -15.54 3.37 7.68
N LEU A 281 -15.39 2.64 6.57
CA LEU A 281 -14.95 3.15 5.28
C LEU A 281 -15.87 2.71 4.12
N SER A 282 -17.12 2.36 4.38
CA SER A 282 -18.08 2.09 3.30
C SER A 282 -18.64 3.37 2.71
N TRP A 283 -18.77 3.43 1.38
CA TRP A 283 -19.35 4.58 0.67
C TRP A 283 -20.68 5.01 1.29
N GLU A 284 -21.55 4.04 1.58
CA GLU A 284 -22.88 4.23 2.18
C GLU A 284 -22.86 4.89 3.56
N ARG A 285 -21.77 4.75 4.34
CA ARG A 285 -21.66 5.31 5.69
C ARG A 285 -20.82 6.58 5.73
N THR A 286 -19.78 6.67 4.90
CA THR A 286 -18.75 7.70 5.08
C THR A 286 -19.08 8.98 4.30
N ILE A 287 -19.38 8.88 2.99
CA ILE A 287 -19.66 10.06 2.14
C ILE A 287 -20.99 10.00 1.39
N GLY A 288 -21.52 8.80 1.19
CA GLY A 288 -22.73 8.51 0.41
C GLY A 288 -23.99 9.24 0.89
N PRO A 289 -24.24 9.39 2.21
CA PRO A 289 -25.39 10.16 2.70
C PRO A 289 -25.31 11.63 2.27
N ALA A 290 -24.14 12.26 2.39
CA ALA A 290 -23.93 13.65 2.01
C ALA A 290 -24.01 13.83 0.48
N VAL A 291 -23.38 12.94 -0.29
CA VAL A 291 -23.45 12.97 -1.77
C VAL A 291 -24.89 12.76 -2.26
N THR A 292 -25.64 11.84 -1.64
CA THR A 292 -27.04 11.58 -1.99
C THR A 292 -27.93 12.77 -1.64
N ALA A 293 -27.73 13.40 -0.49
CA ALA A 293 -28.46 14.60 -0.09
C ALA A 293 -28.20 15.77 -1.06
N ILE A 294 -26.92 16.05 -1.37
CA ILE A 294 -26.52 17.08 -2.35
C ILE A 294 -27.16 16.80 -3.72
N ARG A 295 -27.14 15.55 -4.20
CA ARG A 295 -27.75 15.18 -5.48
C ARG A 295 -29.28 15.30 -5.45
N ARG A 296 -29.94 14.95 -4.35
CA ARG A 296 -31.40 15.12 -4.21
C ARG A 296 -31.78 16.59 -4.22
N LEU A 297 -31.01 17.45 -3.55
CA LEU A 297 -31.19 18.91 -3.60
C LEU A 297 -30.97 19.44 -5.02
N GLY A 298 -29.90 19.00 -5.71
CA GLY A 298 -29.63 19.38 -7.10
C GLY A 298 -30.69 18.93 -8.10
N LYS A 299 -31.31 17.75 -7.89
CA LYS A 299 -32.43 17.25 -8.71
C LYS A 299 -33.75 17.97 -8.42
N ARG A 300 -33.95 18.45 -7.19
CA ARG A 300 -35.09 19.30 -6.82
C ARG A 300 -34.97 20.70 -7.43
N SER A 301 -33.75 21.21 -7.64
CA SER A 301 -33.50 22.46 -8.35
C SER A 301 -33.46 22.25 -9.88
N ALA A 302 -34.62 22.12 -10.52
CA ALA A 302 -34.69 22.08 -11.98
C ALA A 302 -34.25 23.44 -12.58
N GLY A 303 -33.06 23.50 -13.19
CA GLY A 303 -32.67 24.60 -14.08
C GLY A 303 -31.45 25.45 -13.67
N GLN A 304 -30.73 25.14 -12.60
CA GLN A 304 -29.43 25.77 -12.33
C GLN A 304 -28.28 24.76 -12.37
N ASP A 305 -27.31 25.07 -13.24
CA ASP A 305 -26.05 24.34 -13.42
C ASP A 305 -25.33 24.11 -12.07
N ALA A 306 -24.75 22.92 -11.89
CA ALA A 306 -23.95 22.57 -10.73
C ALA A 306 -22.81 23.59 -10.49
N GLY A 307 -22.33 24.26 -11.54
CA GLY A 307 -21.41 25.40 -11.47
C GLY A 307 -21.95 26.56 -10.63
N ARG A 308 -23.21 26.96 -10.80
CA ARG A 308 -23.84 28.06 -10.02
C ARG A 308 -24.01 27.71 -8.54
N LEU A 309 -24.31 26.45 -8.23
CA LEU A 309 -24.40 25.95 -6.86
C LEU A 309 -23.03 25.97 -6.16
N ALA A 310 -21.97 25.58 -6.88
CA ALA A 310 -20.60 25.67 -6.38
C ALA A 310 -20.14 27.13 -6.20
N ASP A 311 -20.50 28.03 -7.12
CA ASP A 311 -20.16 29.46 -7.03
C ASP A 311 -20.89 30.17 -5.89
N TYR A 312 -22.15 29.83 -5.61
CA TYR A 312 -22.88 30.34 -4.45
C TYR A 312 -22.20 29.93 -3.13
N ALA A 313 -21.81 28.65 -3.00
CA ALA A 313 -21.08 28.16 -1.82
C ALA A 313 -19.74 28.89 -1.63
N ARG A 314 -18.97 29.10 -2.71
CA ARG A 314 -17.70 29.87 -2.66
C ARG A 314 -17.92 31.33 -2.25
N ASN A 315 -18.99 31.97 -2.74
CA ASN A 315 -19.29 33.37 -2.44
C ASN A 315 -19.78 33.56 -0.99
N HIS A 316 -20.49 32.60 -0.41
CA HIS A 316 -20.87 32.64 1.00
C HIS A 316 -19.68 32.43 1.94
N GLN A 317 -18.68 31.65 1.53
CA GLN A 317 -17.45 31.43 2.29
C GLN A 317 -16.54 32.67 2.33
N ARG A 318 -16.60 33.54 1.31
CA ARG A 318 -15.84 34.81 1.24
C ARG A 318 -16.45 35.97 2.03
N LYS A 319 -17.72 35.86 2.45
CA LYS A 319 -18.45 36.91 3.17
C LYS A 319 -18.42 36.76 4.71
N ARG A 320 -17.63 35.84 5.24
CA ARG A 320 -17.26 35.72 6.65
C ARG A 320 -15.76 35.94 6.79
#